data_AF-A0A972JPK2-F1
#
_entry.id   AF-A0A972JPK2-F1
#
_cell.length_a   1.000
_cell.length_b   1.000
_cell.length_c   1.000
_cell.angle_alpha   90.00
_cell.angle_beta   90.00
_cell.angle_gamma   90.00
#
_symmetry.space_group_name_H-M   'P 1'
#
loop_
_entity.id
_entity.type
_entity.pdbx_description
1 polymer ?
#
loop_
_entity_poly.entity_id
_entity_poly.type
_entity_poly.pdbx_seq_one_letter_code
_entity_poly.pdbx_strand_id
1 'polypeptide(L)'
;MPEALSAALALDGLVWVLATTILAGVVYGFAGFGSALIFMPLATIWLEPAFAIAAFSLSAIVSLFTVVPRAWGVAEKSATFTLIGAAFLGAPFGIYLLRVLDVDWVRIAVATTVLVTLAALMAGWRYATRPGVATRVGVGAATGVLGGLTGLMGPIVILFNLGAGSRAEVMRANTMVFLTTISILVLPQMAFQGLLSLEALWLGVVMMPAYGIGTRIGQALFDPDREVMYRRVAYGIIGLAGVMGLPIWQ
;
A
#
# COMPACT_ATOMS: atom_id res chain seq x y z
N MET A 1 -14.25 -8.89 -26.81
CA MET A 1 -13.63 -8.28 -25.62
C MET A 1 -14.24 -8.98 -24.42
N PRO A 2 -13.48 -9.51 -23.45
CA PRO A 2 -14.08 -10.22 -22.32
C PRO A 2 -15.02 -9.27 -21.57
N GLU A 3 -16.25 -9.70 -21.26
CA GLU A 3 -17.32 -8.85 -20.67
C GLU A 3 -16.88 -8.16 -19.38
N ALA A 4 -16.02 -8.81 -18.59
CA ALA A 4 -15.41 -8.24 -17.39
C ALA A 4 -14.49 -7.02 -17.67
N LEU A 5 -13.85 -6.95 -18.84
CA LEU A 5 -13.04 -5.79 -19.24
C LEU A 5 -13.94 -4.60 -19.60
N SER A 6 -15.05 -4.83 -20.30
CA SER A 6 -16.02 -3.76 -20.56
C SER A 6 -16.65 -3.24 -19.27
N ALA A 7 -16.94 -4.12 -18.30
CA ALA A 7 -17.43 -3.71 -16.99
C ALA A 7 -16.41 -2.87 -16.22
N ALA A 8 -15.12 -3.27 -16.22
CA ALA A 8 -14.05 -2.48 -15.59
C ALA A 8 -13.85 -1.12 -16.27
N LEU A 9 -14.02 -1.03 -17.60
CA LEU A 9 -13.91 0.22 -18.35
C LEU A 9 -15.14 1.13 -18.19
N ALA A 10 -16.29 0.55 -17.82
CA ALA A 10 -17.55 1.27 -17.60
C ALA A 10 -17.72 1.76 -16.16
N LEU A 11 -16.71 1.59 -15.28
CA LEU A 11 -16.77 2.07 -13.90
C LEU A 11 -16.97 3.59 -13.84
N ASP A 12 -18.03 4.00 -13.15
CA ASP A 12 -18.26 5.39 -12.80
C ASP A 12 -17.08 5.88 -11.94
N GLY A 13 -16.35 6.87 -12.45
CA GLY A 13 -15.16 7.39 -11.79
C GLY A 13 -13.85 6.67 -12.13
N LEU A 14 -13.79 5.82 -13.17
CA LEU A 14 -12.54 5.21 -13.66
C LEU A 14 -11.41 6.23 -13.86
N VAL A 15 -11.72 7.41 -14.40
CA VAL A 15 -10.75 8.49 -14.59
C VAL A 15 -10.15 8.94 -13.25
N TRP A 16 -10.98 9.05 -12.21
CA TRP A 16 -10.51 9.37 -10.86
C TRP A 16 -9.66 8.26 -10.28
N VAL A 17 -10.05 6.99 -10.45
CA VAL A 17 -9.26 5.82 -10.01
C VAL A 17 -7.89 5.79 -10.70
N LEU A 18 -7.83 6.06 -12.01
CA LEU A 18 -6.55 6.10 -12.73
C LEU A 18 -5.70 7.31 -12.31
N ALA A 19 -6.31 8.48 -12.12
CA ALA A 19 -5.61 9.66 -11.64
C ALA A 19 -5.02 9.45 -10.24
N THR A 20 -5.79 8.86 -9.31
CA THR A 20 -5.31 8.54 -7.96
C THR A 20 -4.23 7.46 -7.98
N THR A 21 -4.32 6.50 -8.91
CA THR A 21 -3.28 5.48 -9.13
C THR A 21 -1.96 6.11 -9.59
N ILE A 22 -2.01 7.05 -10.55
CA ILE A 22 -0.83 7.78 -11.01
C ILE A 22 -0.25 8.59 -9.86
N LEU A 23 -1.08 9.34 -9.13
CA LEU A 23 -0.66 10.14 -7.98
C LEU A 23 0.01 9.29 -6.89
N ALA A 24 -0.61 8.16 -6.54
CA ALA A 24 -0.07 7.18 -5.59
C ALA A 24 1.28 6.62 -6.08
N GLY A 25 1.40 6.32 -7.38
CA GLY A 25 2.64 5.91 -8.01
C GLY A 25 3.73 6.97 -7.95
N VAL A 26 3.42 8.24 -8.24
CA VAL A 26 4.38 9.36 -8.16
C VAL A 26 4.92 9.50 -6.75
N VAL A 27 4.04 9.52 -5.75
CA VAL A 27 4.46 9.61 -4.34
C VAL A 27 5.31 8.41 -3.94
N TYR A 28 4.92 7.20 -4.33
CA TYR A 28 5.71 6.00 -4.07
C TYR A 28 7.07 6.02 -4.77
N GLY A 29 7.15 6.55 -5.99
CA GLY A 29 8.40 6.64 -6.76
C GLY A 29 9.46 7.48 -6.05
N PHE A 30 9.09 8.64 -5.52
CA PHE A 30 10.04 9.51 -4.81
C PHE A 30 10.18 9.15 -3.32
N ALA A 31 9.09 8.81 -2.62
CA ALA A 31 9.10 8.59 -1.17
C ALA A 31 9.43 7.14 -0.79
N GLY A 32 9.19 6.18 -1.68
CA GLY A 32 9.33 4.73 -1.41
C GLY A 32 8.24 4.12 -0.54
N PHE A 33 7.21 4.90 -0.17
CA PHE A 33 6.03 4.45 0.58
C PHE A 33 4.82 5.35 0.26
N GLY A 34 3.66 5.03 0.83
CA GLY A 34 2.52 5.94 0.87
C GLY A 34 1.57 5.86 -0.33
N SER A 35 1.82 5.00 -1.32
CA SER A 35 0.87 4.79 -2.41
C SER A 35 -0.49 4.32 -1.91
N ALA A 36 -0.54 3.28 -1.07
CA ALA A 36 -1.79 2.78 -0.49
C ALA A 36 -2.46 3.82 0.43
N LEU A 37 -1.68 4.63 1.15
CA LEU A 37 -2.17 5.71 2.03
C LEU A 37 -2.90 6.83 1.25
N ILE A 38 -2.64 6.94 -0.05
CA ILE A 38 -3.30 7.90 -0.94
C ILE A 38 -4.42 7.19 -1.70
N PHE A 39 -4.12 6.03 -2.28
CA PHE A 39 -5.03 5.31 -3.14
C PHE A 39 -6.27 4.84 -2.39
N MET A 40 -6.11 4.14 -1.25
CA MET A 40 -7.23 3.52 -0.55
C MET A 40 -8.33 4.53 -0.17
N PRO A 41 -8.04 5.62 0.57
CA PRO A 41 -9.11 6.54 0.97
C PRO A 41 -9.80 7.24 -0.20
N LEU A 42 -9.11 7.47 -1.33
CA LEU A 42 -9.70 8.09 -2.51
C LEU A 42 -10.45 7.10 -3.40
N ALA A 43 -9.95 5.87 -3.53
CA ALA A 43 -10.54 4.83 -4.34
C ALA A 43 -11.82 4.29 -3.70
N THR A 44 -11.89 4.18 -2.37
CA THR A 44 -13.07 3.68 -1.65
C THR A 44 -14.30 4.61 -1.69
N ILE A 45 -14.13 5.81 -2.26
CA ILE A 45 -15.23 6.72 -2.60
C ILE A 45 -16.05 6.14 -3.77
N TRP A 46 -15.38 5.52 -4.74
CA TRP A 46 -15.97 5.01 -5.98
C TRP A 46 -16.11 3.49 -6.01
N LEU A 47 -15.23 2.79 -5.28
CA LEU A 47 -15.11 1.35 -5.31
C LEU A 47 -15.38 0.76 -3.93
N GLU A 48 -15.92 -0.45 -3.90
CA GLU A 48 -15.96 -1.22 -2.65
C GLU A 48 -14.53 -1.52 -2.16
N PRO A 49 -14.28 -1.55 -0.84
CA PRO A 49 -12.94 -1.75 -0.30
C PRO A 49 -12.25 -3.02 -0.80
N ALA A 50 -12.93 -4.17 -0.81
CA ALA A 50 -12.35 -5.42 -1.29
C ALA A 50 -11.95 -5.32 -2.78
N PHE A 51 -12.79 -4.71 -3.60
CA PHE A 51 -12.51 -4.49 -5.02
C PHE A 51 -11.28 -3.58 -5.23
N ALA A 52 -11.20 -2.47 -4.48
CA ALA A 52 -10.08 -1.54 -4.52
C ALA A 52 -8.77 -2.19 -4.07
N ILE A 53 -8.78 -2.99 -2.98
CA ILE A 53 -7.60 -3.70 -2.47
C ILE A 53 -7.08 -4.67 -3.53
N ALA A 54 -7.97 -5.46 -4.14
CA ALA A 54 -7.58 -6.45 -5.16
C ALA A 54 -6.98 -5.78 -6.39
N ALA A 55 -7.64 -4.76 -6.95
CA ALA A 55 -7.16 -4.05 -8.12
C ALA A 55 -5.81 -3.35 -7.86
N PHE A 56 -5.68 -2.68 -6.71
CA PHE A 56 -4.44 -2.00 -6.34
C PHE A 56 -3.29 -2.97 -6.09
N SER A 57 -3.54 -4.07 -5.37
CA SER A 57 -2.55 -5.11 -5.09
C SER A 57 -2.02 -5.75 -6.38
N LEU A 58 -2.89 -5.98 -7.36
CA LEU A 58 -2.47 -6.45 -8.69
C LEU A 58 -1.66 -5.39 -9.43
N SER A 59 -2.09 -4.13 -9.41
CA SER A 59 -1.35 -3.03 -10.06
C SER A 59 0.09 -2.88 -9.52
N ALA A 60 0.27 -3.17 -8.22
CA ALA A 60 1.56 -3.11 -7.55
C ALA A 60 2.58 -4.16 -8.06
N ILE A 61 2.14 -5.22 -8.76
CA ILE A 61 3.01 -6.22 -9.40
C ILE A 61 4.04 -5.56 -10.32
N VAL A 62 3.70 -4.45 -10.97
CA VAL A 62 4.66 -3.71 -11.82
C VAL A 62 5.95 -3.34 -11.07
N SER A 63 5.87 -3.17 -9.74
CA SER A 63 7.02 -2.88 -8.87
C SER A 63 8.03 -4.02 -8.80
N LEU A 64 7.62 -5.26 -9.05
CA LEU A 64 8.53 -6.41 -9.16
C LEU A 64 9.53 -6.24 -10.30
N PHE A 65 9.14 -5.55 -11.37
CA PHE A 65 9.97 -5.37 -12.55
C PHE A 65 10.71 -4.03 -12.53
N THR A 66 10.19 -3.02 -11.83
CA THR A 66 10.78 -1.67 -11.82
C THR A 66 11.67 -1.40 -10.61
N VAL A 67 11.29 -1.87 -9.41
CA VAL A 67 11.94 -1.48 -8.14
C VAL A 67 12.66 -2.64 -7.46
N VAL A 68 11.99 -3.78 -7.35
CA VAL A 68 12.49 -4.95 -6.60
C VAL A 68 13.83 -5.50 -7.09
N PRO A 69 14.17 -5.55 -8.40
CA PRO A 69 15.43 -6.15 -8.84
C PRO A 69 16.67 -5.42 -8.29
N ARG A 70 16.58 -4.08 -8.17
CA ARG A 70 17.64 -3.26 -7.56
C ARG A 70 17.64 -3.40 -6.04
N ALA A 71 16.45 -3.36 -5.42
CA ALA A 71 16.30 -3.48 -3.97
C ALA A 71 16.76 -4.85 -3.44
N TRP A 72 16.59 -5.92 -4.20
CA TRP A 72 16.91 -7.29 -3.79
C TRP A 72 18.39 -7.51 -3.46
N GLY A 73 19.29 -6.81 -4.15
CA GLY A 73 20.73 -6.88 -3.90
C GLY A 73 21.16 -6.22 -2.58
N VAL A 74 20.35 -5.29 -2.07
CA VAL A 74 20.66 -4.45 -0.90
C VAL A 74 19.84 -4.83 0.34
N ALA A 75 18.68 -5.46 0.14
CA ALA A 75 17.77 -5.83 1.21
C ALA A 75 18.36 -6.85 2.20
N GLU A 76 18.08 -6.65 3.48
CA GLU A 76 18.34 -7.62 4.55
C GLU A 76 17.27 -8.73 4.47
N LYS A 77 17.61 -9.81 3.74
CA LYS A 77 16.69 -10.91 3.43
C LYS A 77 16.07 -11.52 4.69
N SER A 78 16.88 -11.81 5.71
CA SER A 78 16.41 -12.44 6.96
C SER A 78 15.33 -11.60 7.65
N ALA A 79 15.56 -10.28 7.79
CA ALA A 79 14.57 -9.36 8.35
C ALA A 79 13.29 -9.35 7.51
N THR A 80 13.46 -9.15 6.21
CA THR A 80 12.36 -8.95 5.26
C THR A 80 11.47 -10.19 5.17
N PHE A 81 12.05 -11.39 5.10
CA PHE A 81 11.29 -12.64 5.05
C PHE A 81 10.59 -12.99 6.36
N THR A 82 11.18 -12.65 7.51
CA THR A 82 10.50 -12.82 8.81
C THR A 82 9.21 -12.01 8.85
N LEU A 83 9.26 -10.76 8.37
CA LEU A 83 8.10 -9.87 8.29
C LEU A 83 7.08 -10.35 7.27
N ILE A 84 7.52 -10.75 6.08
CA ILE A 84 6.64 -11.28 5.03
C ILE A 84 5.92 -12.52 5.54
N GLY A 85 6.61 -13.46 6.18
CA GLY A 85 6.02 -14.67 6.74
C GLY A 85 4.98 -14.36 7.81
N ALA A 86 5.30 -13.47 8.75
CA ALA A 86 4.36 -13.07 9.79
C ALA A 86 3.15 -12.30 9.21
N ALA A 87 3.36 -11.41 8.25
CA ALA A 87 2.28 -10.68 7.57
C ALA A 87 1.39 -11.62 6.75
N PHE A 88 1.98 -12.59 6.06
CA PHE A 88 1.25 -13.61 5.32
C PHE A 88 0.34 -14.44 6.25
N LEU A 89 0.81 -14.77 7.46
CA LEU A 89 -0.01 -15.48 8.44
C LEU A 89 -1.08 -14.60 9.10
N GLY A 90 -0.84 -13.29 9.25
CA GLY A 90 -1.81 -12.34 9.80
C GLY A 90 -2.88 -11.90 8.79
N ALA A 91 -2.54 -11.83 7.51
CA ALA A 91 -3.41 -11.32 6.46
C ALA A 91 -4.76 -12.05 6.31
N PRO A 92 -4.86 -13.39 6.42
CA PRO A 92 -6.13 -14.09 6.36
C PRO A 92 -7.14 -13.59 7.40
N PHE A 93 -6.69 -13.25 8.61
CA PHE A 93 -7.56 -12.69 9.64
C PHE A 93 -8.03 -11.28 9.29
N GLY A 94 -7.14 -10.43 8.76
CA GLY A 94 -7.50 -9.11 8.25
C GLY A 94 -8.52 -9.17 7.10
N ILE A 95 -8.30 -10.08 6.15
CA ILE A 95 -9.21 -10.31 5.01
C ILE A 95 -10.55 -10.88 5.50
N TYR A 96 -10.54 -11.73 6.53
CA TYR A 96 -11.77 -12.22 7.15
C TYR A 96 -12.57 -11.06 7.75
N LEU A 97 -11.91 -10.14 8.47
CA LEU A 97 -12.55 -8.92 8.98
C LEU A 97 -13.11 -8.04 7.85
N LEU A 98 -12.35 -7.86 6.76
CA LEU A 98 -12.81 -7.16 5.56
C LEU A 98 -14.10 -7.78 4.98
N ARG A 99 -14.24 -9.11 5.05
CA ARG A 99 -15.42 -9.82 4.54
C ARG A 99 -16.66 -9.65 5.41
N VAL A 100 -16.49 -9.62 6.74
CA VAL A 100 -17.62 -9.68 7.69
C VAL A 100 -18.04 -8.31 8.22
N LEU A 101 -17.16 -7.31 8.13
CA LEU A 101 -17.47 -5.94 8.55
C LEU A 101 -18.23 -5.19 7.45
N ASP A 102 -19.12 -4.30 7.88
CA ASP A 102 -19.78 -3.39 6.96
C ASP A 102 -18.77 -2.47 6.28
N VAL A 103 -19.07 -2.09 5.04
CA VAL A 103 -18.22 -1.24 4.20
C VAL A 103 -17.82 0.06 4.90
N ASP A 104 -18.72 0.64 5.69
CA ASP A 104 -18.47 1.89 6.41
C ASP A 104 -17.44 1.70 7.53
N TRP A 105 -17.46 0.57 8.25
CA TRP A 105 -16.44 0.27 9.25
C TRP A 105 -15.07 0.09 8.62
N VAL A 106 -15.00 -0.53 7.45
CA VAL A 106 -13.74 -0.67 6.70
C VAL A 106 -13.22 0.70 6.25
N ARG A 107 -14.10 1.59 5.75
CA ARG A 107 -13.74 2.98 5.38
C ARG A 107 -13.22 3.77 6.57
N ILE A 108 -13.88 3.67 7.73
CA ILE A 108 -13.42 4.28 8.98
C ILE A 108 -12.04 3.73 9.36
N ALA A 109 -11.83 2.41 9.26
CA ALA A 109 -10.54 1.78 9.56
C ALA A 109 -9.43 2.28 8.62
N VAL A 110 -9.70 2.42 7.31
CA VAL A 110 -8.78 3.02 6.33
C VAL A 110 -8.44 4.45 6.72
N ALA A 111 -9.44 5.32 6.87
CA ALA A 111 -9.23 6.74 7.16
C ALA A 111 -8.50 6.95 8.49
N THR A 112 -8.90 6.22 9.54
CA THR A 112 -8.23 6.26 10.85
C THR A 112 -6.78 5.84 10.74
N THR A 113 -6.51 4.74 10.03
CA THR A 113 -5.14 4.26 9.82
C THR A 113 -4.31 5.31 9.08
N VAL A 114 -4.85 5.93 8.04
CA VAL A 114 -4.16 6.98 7.28
C VAL A 114 -3.82 8.16 8.18
N LEU A 115 -4.79 8.68 8.94
CA LEU A 115 -4.61 9.86 9.79
C LEU A 115 -3.67 9.59 10.97
N VAL A 116 -3.80 8.43 11.64
CA VAL A 116 -2.90 8.02 12.72
C VAL A 116 -1.47 7.87 12.20
N THR A 117 -1.30 7.24 11.04
CA THR A 117 0.02 7.08 10.43
C THR A 117 0.61 8.44 10.07
N LEU A 118 -0.17 9.33 9.48
CA LEU A 118 0.26 10.68 9.14
C LEU A 118 0.65 11.48 10.38
N ALA A 119 -0.16 11.43 11.44
CA ALA A 119 0.14 12.10 12.71
C ALA A 119 1.46 11.60 13.32
N ALA A 120 1.68 10.28 13.35
CA ALA A 120 2.92 9.68 13.83
C ALA A 120 4.13 10.11 12.98
N LEU A 121 3.97 10.15 11.65
CA LEU A 121 5.01 10.60 10.72
C LEU A 121 5.35 12.09 10.89
N MET A 122 4.34 12.95 11.08
CA MET A 122 4.53 14.39 11.33
C MET A 122 5.18 14.66 12.69
N ALA A 123 4.85 13.85 13.71
CA ALA A 123 5.51 13.89 15.02
C ALA A 123 6.97 13.40 14.97
N GLY A 124 7.42 12.88 13.82
CA GLY A 124 8.74 12.28 13.68
C GLY A 124 8.90 10.97 14.45
N TRP A 125 7.79 10.33 14.84
CA TRP A 125 7.83 9.08 15.59
C TRP A 125 8.46 7.99 14.73
N ARG A 126 9.51 7.39 15.25
CA ARG A 126 10.23 6.29 14.62
C ARG A 126 10.68 5.33 15.70
N TYR A 127 10.52 4.04 15.43
CA TYR A 127 11.12 3.04 16.29
C TYR A 127 12.65 3.17 16.27
N ALA A 128 13.23 3.48 17.43
CA ALA A 128 14.61 3.94 17.52
C ALA A 128 15.64 2.79 17.53
N THR A 129 15.23 1.59 17.91
CA THR A 129 16.14 0.45 18.13
C THR A 129 16.01 -0.58 17.00
N ARG A 130 17.07 -1.38 16.77
CA ARG A 130 16.98 -2.52 15.85
C ARG A 130 15.92 -3.49 16.37
N PRO A 131 14.84 -3.76 15.62
CA PRO A 131 13.79 -4.66 16.09
C PRO A 131 14.34 -6.10 16.12
N GLY A 132 14.20 -6.75 17.27
CA GLY A 132 14.48 -8.18 17.42
C GLY A 132 13.48 -9.04 16.63
N VAL A 133 13.74 -10.34 16.56
CA VAL A 133 12.88 -11.29 15.82
C VAL A 133 11.43 -11.26 16.31
N ALA A 134 11.21 -11.25 17.63
CA ALA A 134 9.86 -11.18 18.20
C ALA A 134 9.12 -9.89 17.80
N THR A 135 9.80 -8.74 17.83
CA THR A 135 9.24 -7.46 17.38
C THR A 135 8.91 -7.51 15.89
N ARG A 136 9.80 -8.07 15.05
CA ARG A 136 9.56 -8.23 13.61
C ARG A 136 8.34 -9.12 13.33
N VAL A 137 8.18 -10.22 14.07
CA VAL A 137 7.00 -11.09 13.94
C VAL A 137 5.72 -10.35 14.35
N GLY A 138 5.73 -9.65 15.49
CA GLY A 138 4.57 -8.86 15.93
C GLY A 138 4.18 -7.76 14.94
N VAL A 139 5.17 -7.02 14.44
CA VAL A 139 4.99 -5.98 13.42
C VAL A 139 4.47 -6.57 12.11
N GLY A 140 5.04 -7.69 11.66
CA GLY A 140 4.62 -8.37 10.45
C GLY A 140 3.17 -8.86 10.57
N ALA A 141 2.83 -9.57 11.65
CA ALA A 141 1.48 -10.04 11.91
C ALA A 141 0.47 -8.89 11.98
N ALA A 142 0.77 -7.82 12.71
CA ALA A 142 -0.08 -6.63 12.79
C ALA A 142 -0.24 -5.95 11.41
N THR A 143 0.84 -5.89 10.61
CA THR A 143 0.78 -5.40 9.22
C THR A 143 -0.10 -6.28 8.36
N GLY A 144 -0.01 -7.60 8.52
CA GLY A 144 -0.88 -8.55 7.83
C GLY A 144 -2.35 -8.31 8.16
N VAL A 145 -2.69 -8.24 9.44
CA VAL A 145 -4.07 -8.01 9.89
C VAL A 145 -4.59 -6.66 9.40
N LEU A 146 -3.85 -5.58 9.65
CA LEU A 146 -4.27 -4.24 9.26
C LEU A 146 -4.35 -4.10 7.73
N GLY A 147 -3.34 -4.61 7.04
CA GLY A 147 -3.25 -4.57 5.59
C GLY A 147 -4.32 -5.44 4.91
N GLY A 148 -4.62 -6.62 5.45
CA GLY A 148 -5.71 -7.47 4.95
C GLY A 148 -7.08 -6.81 5.12
N LEU A 149 -7.28 -6.08 6.22
CA LEU A 149 -8.51 -5.33 6.48
C LEU A 149 -8.66 -4.09 5.59
N THR A 150 -7.57 -3.32 5.40
CA THR A 150 -7.63 -1.95 4.86
C THR A 150 -6.93 -1.77 3.51
N GLY A 151 -6.16 -2.75 3.04
CA GLY A 151 -5.21 -2.60 1.92
C GLY A 151 -3.93 -1.86 2.26
N LEU A 152 -3.81 -1.32 3.47
CA LEU A 152 -2.69 -0.48 3.87
C LEU A 152 -1.54 -1.33 4.45
N MET A 153 -0.65 -1.79 3.57
CA MET A 153 0.51 -2.62 3.96
C MET A 153 1.72 -1.81 4.48
N GLY A 154 1.74 -0.50 4.22
CA GLY A 154 2.84 0.42 4.55
C GLY A 154 2.90 1.00 5.97
N PRO A 155 1.78 1.38 6.61
CA PRO A 155 1.75 2.09 7.89
C PRO A 155 2.61 1.55 9.01
N ILE A 156 2.39 0.31 9.42
CA ILE A 156 3.07 -0.27 10.57
C ILE A 156 4.56 -0.45 10.23
N VAL A 157 4.85 -0.86 9.00
CA VAL A 157 6.20 -1.10 8.49
C VAL A 157 7.05 0.16 8.43
N ILE A 158 6.50 1.28 7.96
CA ILE A 158 7.23 2.55 7.86
C ILE A 158 7.51 3.14 9.26
N LEU A 159 6.57 2.98 10.19
CA LEU A 159 6.68 3.48 11.57
C LEU A 159 7.66 2.64 12.40
N PHE A 160 7.61 1.31 12.28
CA PHE A 160 8.52 0.39 12.95
C PHE A 160 9.87 0.23 12.26
N ASN A 161 9.98 0.78 11.05
CA ASN A 161 11.24 0.98 10.35
C ASN A 161 12.09 -0.30 10.25
N LEU A 162 11.84 -1.13 9.22
CA LEU A 162 12.39 -2.50 9.06
C LEU A 162 13.92 -2.64 9.11
N GLY A 163 14.66 -1.54 9.16
CA GLY A 163 16.09 -1.50 9.39
C GLY A 163 16.50 -0.34 10.28
N ALA A 164 15.77 -0.03 11.36
CA ALA A 164 16.20 0.97 12.33
C ALA A 164 17.67 0.73 12.73
N GLY A 165 18.56 1.70 12.47
CA GLY A 165 20.02 1.55 12.66
C GLY A 165 20.78 0.93 11.48
N SER A 166 20.16 0.73 10.32
CA SER A 166 20.79 0.37 9.04
C SER A 166 20.90 1.60 8.13
N ARG A 167 21.66 1.51 7.03
CA ARG A 167 21.75 2.59 6.04
C ARG A 167 20.36 2.82 5.40
N ALA A 168 20.01 4.08 5.12
CA ALA A 168 18.73 4.47 4.54
C ALA A 168 18.37 3.66 3.27
N GLU A 169 19.38 3.32 2.47
CA GLU A 169 19.24 2.49 1.28
C GLU A 169 18.70 1.08 1.58
N VAL A 170 19.19 0.42 2.64
CA VAL A 170 18.75 -0.92 3.06
C VAL A 170 17.31 -0.87 3.56
N MET A 171 16.94 0.18 4.31
CA MET A 171 15.58 0.34 4.84
C MET A 171 14.57 0.53 3.71
N ARG A 172 14.92 1.36 2.73
CA ARG A 172 14.13 1.59 1.52
C ARG A 172 13.97 0.28 0.73
N ALA A 173 15.07 -0.47 0.55
CA ALA A 173 15.05 -1.75 -0.12
C ALA A 173 14.16 -2.79 0.60
N ASN A 174 14.31 -2.96 1.91
CA ASN A 174 13.48 -3.88 2.72
C ASN A 174 12.00 -3.54 2.60
N THR A 175 11.65 -2.24 2.68
CA THR A 175 10.26 -1.77 2.57
C THR A 175 9.68 -2.05 1.19
N MET A 176 10.44 -1.76 0.12
CA MET A 176 9.99 -2.02 -1.26
C MET A 176 9.77 -3.51 -1.53
N VAL A 177 10.70 -4.36 -1.09
CA VAL A 177 10.58 -5.82 -1.22
C VAL A 177 9.38 -6.31 -0.41
N PHE A 178 9.26 -5.91 0.86
CA PHE A 178 8.14 -6.28 1.71
C PHE A 178 6.79 -5.89 1.09
N LEU A 179 6.59 -4.62 0.73
CA LEU A 179 5.32 -4.11 0.21
C LEU A 179 4.94 -4.78 -1.10
N THR A 180 5.90 -4.98 -1.99
CA THR A 180 5.64 -5.63 -3.28
C THR A 180 5.27 -7.10 -3.08
N THR A 181 6.03 -7.84 -2.25
CA THR A 181 5.76 -9.25 -2.02
C THR A 181 4.42 -9.46 -1.32
N ILE A 182 4.11 -8.70 -0.26
CA ILE A 182 2.86 -8.90 0.47
C ILE A 182 1.62 -8.54 -0.36
N SER A 183 1.71 -7.51 -1.23
CA SER A 183 0.63 -7.15 -2.15
C SER A 183 0.28 -8.31 -3.08
N ILE A 184 1.27 -9.09 -3.49
CA ILE A 184 1.05 -10.26 -4.35
C ILE A 184 0.48 -11.42 -3.55
N LEU A 185 1.02 -11.67 -2.36
CA LEU A 185 0.59 -12.77 -1.51
C LEU A 185 -0.84 -12.61 -0.98
N VAL A 186 -1.36 -11.39 -0.94
CA VAL A 186 -2.74 -11.13 -0.52
C VAL A 186 -3.77 -11.62 -1.54
N LEU A 187 -3.43 -11.61 -2.84
CA LEU A 187 -4.39 -11.94 -3.92
C LEU A 187 -4.91 -13.39 -3.83
N PRO A 188 -4.06 -14.44 -3.68
CA PRO A 188 -4.55 -15.80 -3.46
C PRO A 188 -5.39 -15.95 -2.19
N GLN A 189 -5.08 -15.19 -1.13
CA GLN A 189 -5.83 -15.22 0.12
C GLN A 189 -7.22 -14.60 -0.05
N MET A 190 -7.34 -13.50 -0.79
CA MET A 190 -8.62 -12.90 -1.16
C MET A 190 -9.43 -13.85 -2.05
N ALA A 191 -8.79 -14.53 -3.01
CA ALA A 191 -9.43 -15.53 -3.85
C ALA A 191 -10.01 -16.69 -3.02
N PHE A 192 -9.23 -17.22 -2.08
CA PHE A 192 -9.67 -18.29 -1.18
C PHE A 192 -10.88 -17.89 -0.32
N GLN A 193 -10.97 -16.62 0.07
CA GLN A 193 -12.11 -16.09 0.84
C GLN A 193 -13.29 -15.61 -0.02
N GLY A 194 -13.20 -15.72 -1.35
CA GLY A 194 -14.27 -15.33 -2.28
C GLY A 194 -14.38 -13.82 -2.53
N LEU A 195 -13.33 -13.05 -2.21
CA LEU A 195 -13.30 -11.59 -2.37
C LEU A 195 -12.59 -11.11 -3.65
N LEU A 196 -12.05 -12.04 -4.45
CA LEU A 196 -11.36 -11.71 -5.70
C LEU A 196 -12.28 -11.91 -6.89
N SER A 197 -12.75 -10.80 -7.48
CA SER A 197 -13.54 -10.82 -8.72
C SER A 197 -12.65 -10.68 -9.96
N LEU A 198 -13.15 -11.15 -11.12
CA LEU A 198 -12.42 -11.04 -12.38
C LEU A 198 -12.35 -9.60 -12.88
N GLU A 199 -13.36 -8.80 -12.58
CA GLU A 199 -13.44 -7.37 -12.87
C GLU A 199 -12.35 -6.60 -12.10
N ALA A 200 -12.10 -6.94 -10.83
CA ALA A 200 -11.02 -6.33 -10.04
C ALA A 200 -9.65 -6.65 -10.64
N LEU A 201 -9.47 -7.86 -11.16
CA LEU A 201 -8.24 -8.25 -11.85
C LEU A 201 -8.04 -7.44 -13.13
N TRP A 202 -9.08 -7.27 -13.96
CA TRP A 202 -8.97 -6.44 -15.16
C TRP A 202 -8.70 -4.97 -14.83
N LEU A 203 -9.37 -4.42 -13.81
CA LEU A 203 -9.07 -3.07 -13.35
C LEU A 203 -7.61 -2.95 -12.90
N GLY A 204 -7.10 -3.92 -12.13
CA GLY A 204 -5.71 -3.97 -11.72
C GLY A 204 -4.74 -4.01 -12.92
N VAL A 205 -5.10 -4.74 -13.99
CA VAL A 205 -4.33 -4.76 -15.24
C VAL A 205 -4.31 -3.40 -15.94
N VAL A 206 -5.44 -2.70 -15.98
CA VAL A 206 -5.54 -1.35 -16.53
C VAL A 206 -4.79 -0.34 -15.66
N MET A 207 -4.77 -0.53 -14.33
CA MET A 207 -4.03 0.30 -13.38
C MET A 207 -2.52 0.07 -13.40
N MET A 208 -2.03 -1.10 -13.80
CA MET A 208 -0.58 -1.40 -13.90
C MET A 208 0.22 -0.34 -14.68
N PRO A 209 -0.14 0.01 -15.94
CA PRO A 209 0.60 1.05 -16.68
C PRO A 209 0.51 2.41 -16.00
N ALA A 210 -0.65 2.78 -15.46
CA ALA A 210 -0.83 4.04 -14.72
C ALA A 210 0.08 4.12 -13.48
N TYR A 211 0.10 3.06 -12.67
CA TYR A 211 0.97 2.98 -11.49
C TYR A 211 2.45 2.95 -11.85
N GLY A 212 2.81 2.23 -12.92
CA GLY A 212 4.18 2.16 -13.44
C GLY A 212 4.68 3.50 -13.98
N ILE A 213 3.86 4.23 -14.74
CA ILE A 213 4.16 5.59 -15.22
C ILE A 213 4.34 6.53 -14.04
N GLY A 214 3.40 6.54 -13.09
CA GLY A 214 3.50 7.36 -11.89
C GLY A 214 4.79 7.07 -11.12
N THR A 215 5.11 5.79 -10.89
CA THR A 215 6.33 5.38 -10.19
C THR A 215 7.59 5.86 -10.90
N ARG A 216 7.66 5.75 -12.24
CA ARG A 216 8.81 6.25 -13.00
C ARG A 216 8.95 7.76 -12.96
N ILE A 217 7.83 8.50 -13.06
CA ILE A 217 7.83 9.96 -12.91
C ILE A 217 8.33 10.34 -11.52
N GLY A 218 7.81 9.72 -10.47
CA GLY A 218 8.26 9.96 -9.09
C GLY A 218 9.75 9.68 -8.92
N GLN A 219 10.26 8.58 -9.46
CA GLN A 219 11.69 8.26 -9.43
C GLN A 219 12.54 9.28 -10.18
N ALA A 220 12.08 9.78 -11.33
CA ALA A 220 12.79 10.78 -12.13
C ALA A 220 12.80 12.16 -11.47
N LEU A 221 11.73 12.51 -10.74
CA LEU A 221 11.64 13.75 -9.97
C LEU A 221 12.46 13.69 -8.68
N PHE A 222 12.75 12.51 -8.14
CA PHE A 222 13.42 12.36 -6.86
C PHE A 222 14.83 12.96 -6.91
N ASP A 223 15.02 13.99 -6.09
CA ASP A 223 16.29 14.66 -5.85
C ASP A 223 16.68 14.45 -4.37
N PRO A 224 17.79 13.75 -4.08
CA PRO A 224 18.26 13.50 -2.71
C PRO A 224 18.40 14.78 -1.87
N ASP A 225 18.78 15.91 -2.49
CA ASP A 225 19.00 17.18 -1.78
C ASP A 225 17.68 17.82 -1.30
N ARG A 226 16.53 17.37 -1.84
CA ARG A 226 15.20 17.89 -1.54
C ARG A 226 14.32 16.90 -0.79
N GLU A 227 14.89 15.87 -0.17
CA GLU A 227 14.15 14.81 0.54
C GLU A 227 13.09 15.35 1.52
N VAL A 228 13.42 16.41 2.27
CA VAL A 228 12.51 17.04 3.24
C VAL A 228 11.29 17.65 2.54
N MET A 229 11.48 18.28 1.39
CA MET A 229 10.40 18.88 0.60
C MET A 229 9.47 17.78 0.08
N TYR A 230 10.04 16.71 -0.52
CA TYR A 230 9.26 15.59 -1.02
C TYR A 230 8.42 14.93 0.07
N ARG A 231 9.00 14.73 1.25
CA ARG A 231 8.29 14.18 2.40
C ARG A 231 7.13 15.07 2.86
N ARG A 232 7.32 16.39 2.91
CA ARG A 232 6.25 17.35 3.23
C ARG A 232 5.13 17.32 2.20
N VAL A 233 5.46 17.25 0.91
CA VAL A 233 4.47 17.12 -0.17
C VAL A 233 3.69 15.82 -0.03
N ALA A 234 4.37 14.70 0.20
CA ALA A 234 3.71 13.41 0.45
C ALA A 234 2.76 13.48 1.65
N TYR A 235 3.16 14.12 2.76
CA TYR A 235 2.31 14.30 3.94
C TYR A 235 1.08 15.15 3.64
N GLY A 236 1.24 16.24 2.88
CA GLY A 236 0.11 17.05 2.43
C GLY A 236 -0.89 16.25 1.60
N ILE A 237 -0.40 15.46 0.63
CA ILE A 237 -1.25 14.62 -0.22
C ILE A 237 -1.94 13.52 0.60
N ILE A 238 -1.22 12.84 1.48
CA ILE A 238 -1.78 11.82 2.37
C ILE A 238 -2.84 12.42 3.30
N GLY A 239 -2.62 13.61 3.83
CA GLY A 239 -3.58 14.31 4.69
C GLY A 239 -4.86 14.68 3.95
N LEU A 240 -4.73 15.25 2.75
CA LEU A 240 -5.88 15.56 1.88
C LEU A 240 -6.64 14.28 1.52
N ALA A 241 -5.93 13.22 1.12
CA ALA A 241 -6.53 11.92 0.80
C ALA A 241 -7.28 11.34 2.00
N GLY A 242 -6.67 11.37 3.20
CA GLY A 242 -7.29 10.88 4.43
C GLY A 242 -8.55 11.63 4.83
N VAL A 243 -8.56 12.98 4.70
CA VAL A 243 -9.74 13.81 5.00
C VAL A 243 -10.85 13.60 3.97
N MET A 244 -10.51 13.51 2.69
CA MET A 244 -11.49 13.23 1.62
C MET A 244 -12.09 11.83 1.73
N GLY A 245 -11.32 10.85 2.20
CA GLY A 245 -11.79 9.47 2.39
C GLY A 245 -12.63 9.22 3.64
N LEU A 246 -12.89 10.25 4.47
CA LEU A 246 -13.77 10.10 5.61
C LEU A 246 -15.22 9.83 5.13
N PRO A 247 -15.95 8.88 5.75
CA PRO A 247 -17.32 8.56 5.35
C PRO A 247 -18.35 9.62 5.77
N ILE A 248 -17.92 10.83 6.11
CA ILE A 248 -18.79 11.97 6.50
C ILE A 248 -19.35 12.73 5.29
N TRP A 249 -18.89 12.39 4.08
CA TRP A 249 -19.25 13.06 2.83
C TRP A 249 -20.29 12.29 2.00
N GLN A 250 -20.77 11.14 2.50
CA GLN A 250 -21.75 10.26 1.86
C GLN A 250 -23.07 10.30 2.63
#